data_AF-A0A9D4AGC0-F1
#
_entry.id   AF-A0A9D4AGC0-F1
#
_cell.length_a   1.000
_cell.length_b   1.000
_cell.length_c   1.000
_cell.angle_alpha   90.00
_cell.angle_beta   90.00
_cell.angle_gamma   90.00
#
_symmetry.space_group_name_H-M   'P 1'
#
loop_
_entity.id
_entity.type
_entity.pdbx_description
1 polymer ?
#
loop_
_entity_poly.entity_id
_entity_poly.type
_entity_poly.pdbx_seq_one_letter_code
_entity_poly.pdbx_strand_id
1 'polypeptide(L)' 'MANLWHPLGGIQISDLGEKRYLFRFFHKVDVEHVMSGTPWTFNNHLLVLP' A
#
# COMPACT_ATOMS: atom_id res chain seq x y z
N MET A 1 15.19 1.87 -1.23
CA MET A 1 14.01 2.46 -0.57
C MET A 1 12.77 2.00 -1.32
N ALA A 2 12.27 0.79 -1.04
CA ALA A 2 11.05 0.25 -1.68
C ALA A 2 10.38 -0.84 -0.83
N ASN A 3 10.74 -0.97 0.45
CA ASN A 3 10.33 -2.12 1.26
C ASN A 3 8.90 -2.01 1.80
N LEU A 4 8.26 -0.83 1.68
CA LEU A 4 6.93 -0.60 2.24
C LEU A 4 5.85 -1.43 1.52
N TRP A 5 5.99 -1.64 0.21
CA TRP A 5 5.05 -2.43 -0.61
C TRP A 5 5.57 -3.83 -0.92
N HIS A 6 6.47 -4.36 -0.07
CA HIS A 6 7.01 -5.72 -0.17
C HIS A 6 6.52 -6.59 1.01
N PRO A 7 5.21 -6.84 1.14
CA PRO A 7 4.65 -7.63 2.24
C PRO A 7 5.02 -9.11 2.16
N LEU A 8 5.04 -9.77 3.31
CA LEU A 8 5.40 -11.19 3.43
C LEU A 8 4.38 -12.08 2.70
N GLY A 9 3.10 -11.72 2.75
CA GLY A 9 2.02 -12.45 2.09
C GLY A 9 1.67 -11.99 0.67
N GLY A 10 2.41 -11.02 0.13
CA GLY A 10 2.03 -10.34 -1.10
C GLY A 10 0.91 -9.32 -0.90
N ILE A 11 0.61 -8.60 -1.98
CA ILE A 11 -0.41 -7.56 -2.02
C ILE A 11 -1.10 -7.59 -3.36
N GLN A 12 -2.41 -7.45 -3.36
CA GLN A 12 -3.18 -7.24 -4.57
C GLN A 12 -3.55 -5.77 -4.66
N ILE A 13 -3.20 -5.13 -5.77
CA ILE A 13 -3.47 -3.72 -6.03
C ILE A 13 -4.43 -3.65 -7.22
N SER A 14 -5.59 -3.03 -7.01
CA SER A 14 -6.57 -2.80 -8.06
C SER A 14 -6.69 -1.29 -8.33
N ASP A 15 -6.59 -0.90 -9.60
CA ASP A 15 -6.92 0.45 -10.05
C ASP A 15 -8.44 0.58 -10.14
N LEU A 16 -9.01 1.54 -9.39
CA LEU A 16 -10.44 1.82 -9.39
C LEU A 16 -10.80 3.00 -10.33
N GLY A 17 -9.82 3.59 -11.00
CA GLY A 17 -9.98 4.82 -11.76
C GLY A 17 -9.99 6.07 -10.86
N GLU A 18 -10.07 7.24 -11.47
CA GLU A 18 -10.15 8.54 -10.76
C GLU A 18 -9.03 8.75 -9.72
N LYS A 19 -7.82 8.22 -9.97
CA LYS A 19 -6.66 8.24 -9.06
C LYS A 19 -6.92 7.51 -7.73
N ARG A 20 -7.83 6.54 -7.71
CA ARG A 20 -8.12 5.68 -6.55
C ARG A 20 -7.54 4.30 -6.78
N TYR A 21 -6.85 3.80 -5.75
CA TYR A 21 -6.26 2.47 -5.74
C TYR A 21 -6.78 1.71 -4.52
N LEU A 22 -7.09 0.43 -4.72
CA LEU A 22 -7.45 -0.47 -3.64
C LEU A 22 -6.28 -1.42 -3.38
N PHE A 23 -5.75 -1.35 -2.16
CA PHE A 23 -4.70 -2.24 -1.68
C PHE A 23 -5.33 -3.32 -0.79
N ARG A 24 -5.24 -4.57 -1.23
CA ARG A 24 -5.69 -5.73 -0.46
C ARG A 24 -4.47 -6.50 0.04
N PHE A 25 -4.32 -6.52 1.36
CA PHE A 25 -3.28 -7.26 2.06
C PHE A 25 -3.80 -8.62 2.51
N PHE A 26 -2.93 -9.63 2.47
CA PHE A 26 -3.28 -10.99 2.90
C PHE A 26 -3.06 -11.22 4.40
N HIS A 27 -2.13 -10.50 5.04
CA HIS A 27 -1.89 -10.60 6.47
C HIS A 27 -2.07 -9.26 7.17
N LYS A 28 -2.58 -9.30 8.40
CA LYS A 28 -2.76 -8.12 9.25
C LYS A 28 -1.42 -7.44 9.59
N VAL A 29 -0.35 -8.21 9.75
CA VAL A 29 1.00 -7.68 10.02
C VAL A 29 1.49 -6.79 8.89
N ASP A 30 1.15 -7.11 7.64
CA ASP A 30 1.51 -6.31 6.48
C ASP A 30 0.77 -4.96 6.48
N VAL A 31 -0.51 -4.95 6.91
CA VAL A 31 -1.28 -3.72 7.11
C VAL A 31 -0.66 -2.85 8.20
N GLU A 32 -0.35 -3.44 9.36
CA GLU A 32 0.24 -2.70 10.49
C GLU A 32 1.60 -2.10 10.11
N HIS A 33 2.42 -2.85 9.37
CA HIS A 33 3.70 -2.36 8.86
C HIS A 33 3.51 -1.15 7.94
N VAL A 34 2.61 -1.24 6.95
CA VAL A 34 2.34 -0.13 6.03
C VAL A 34 1.76 1.07 6.78
N MET A 35 0.80 0.86 7.67
CA MET A 35 0.18 1.97 8.44
C MET A 35 1.17 2.68 9.36
N SER A 36 2.18 1.97 9.88
CA SER A 36 3.26 2.58 10.68
C SER A 36 4.32 3.29 9.83
N GLY A 37 4.49 2.90 8.58
CA GLY A 37 5.47 3.45 7.66
C GLY A 37 4.90 4.62 6.86
N THR A 38 5.25 5.84 7.25
CA THR A 38 4.96 7.06 6.47
C THR A 38 6.25 7.65 5.90
N PRO A 39 6.24 8.28 4.72
CA PRO A 39 5.10 8.51 3.82
C PRO A 39 4.76 7.32 2.90
N TRP A 40 3.47 7.18 2.53
CA TRP A 40 2.98 6.13 1.62
C TRP A 40 3.19 6.51 0.15
N THR A 41 4.34 6.18 -0.42
CA THR A 41 4.62 6.46 -1.84
C THR A 41 4.36 5.22 -2.69
N PHE A 42 3.50 5.34 -3.70
CA PHE A 42 3.23 4.28 -4.67
C PHE A 42 3.32 4.83 -6.09
N ASN A 43 4.07 4.15 -6.96
CA ASN A 43 4.28 4.55 -8.35
C ASN A 43 4.70 6.03 -8.50
N ASN A 44 5.66 6.49 -7.69
CA ASN A 44 6.14 7.88 -7.62
C ASN A 44 5.10 8.94 -7.21
N HIS A 45 3.94 8.52 -6.69
CA HIS A 45 2.91 9.41 -6.16
C HIS A 45 2.72 9.18 -4.66
N LEU A 46 2.43 10.24 -3.91
CA LEU A 46 2.01 10.13 -2.52
C LEU A 46 0.55 9.66 -2.47
N LEU A 47 0.30 8.56 -1.76
CA LEU A 47 -1.05 8.12 -1.46
C LEU A 47 -1.59 8.89 -0.26
N VAL A 48 -2.85 9.28 -0.36
CA VAL A 48 -3.59 9.89 0.72
C VAL A 48 -4.69 8.92 1.11
N LEU A 49 -4.73 8.53 2.39
CA LEU A 49 -5.84 7.78 2.92
C LEU A 49 -7.00 8.75 3.21
N PRO A 50 -8.25 8.36 2.90
CA PRO A 50 -9.42 9.15 3.26
C PRO A 50 -9.63 9.24 4.78
#